data_AF-A0A960SZR5-F1
#
_entry.id   AF-A0A960SZR5-F1
#
_cell.length_a   1.000
_cell.length_b   1.000
_cell.length_c   1.000
_cell.angle_alpha   90.00
_cell.angle_beta   90.00
_cell.angle_gamma   90.00
#
_symmetry.space_group_name_H-M   'P 1'
#
loop_
_entity.id
_entity.type
_entity.pdbx_description
1 polymer ?
#
loop_
_entity_poly.entity_id
_entity_poly.type
_entity_poly.pdbx_seq_one_letter_code
_entity_poly.pdbx_strand_id
1 'polypeptide(L)'
;MKNPWIFPAAALVVGAVGGFISGKNVSGSDTADSAQSESAIRTRATSRADSGSAAANATRRAQRPTSPGEISRMPGASNRIQALMEYYAGLSPDELEDAAGKLDNLAMNERIMASFLLFSRWAEVDPNAAMAYSNSMGFGGAFVRPTILQSWAGVDPQSAAKYYADNPREFAMMGRFGRGPMGNEGAPSIIASEWARQDPAAAMAWASSLTTDKEEAMSAVIGEVAKNDPAEAASMLASMDGDKGDAYRTVAMQYGAKSFSEAAAWVRTLPADEQNDALGAAIRGLSNVDPDAAVSEVAKMEEGRAKNNAIEDI
;
A
#
# COMPACT_ATOMS: atom_id res chain seq x y z
N MET A 1 19.97 -25.03 -18.24
CA MET A 1 18.55 -25.32 -17.93
C MET A 1 18.44 -25.90 -16.53
N LYS A 2 18.07 -25.09 -15.54
CA LYS A 2 17.49 -25.54 -14.25
C LYS A 2 16.53 -24.45 -13.79
N ASN A 3 15.24 -24.78 -13.74
CA ASN A 3 14.15 -23.90 -13.36
C ASN A 3 13.81 -24.19 -11.89
N PRO A 4 13.98 -23.26 -10.91
CA PRO A 4 13.56 -23.49 -9.53
C PRO A 4 12.33 -22.66 -9.15
N TRP A 5 11.45 -22.32 -10.10
CA TRP A 5 10.22 -21.57 -9.87
C TRP A 5 9.03 -22.53 -9.74
N ILE A 6 8.91 -23.21 -8.59
CA ILE A 6 7.68 -23.92 -8.22
C ILE A 6 7.27 -23.40 -6.84
N PHE A 7 6.15 -22.68 -6.80
CA PHE A 7 5.59 -22.09 -5.59
C PHE A 7 4.56 -23.02 -4.96
N PRO A 8 4.71 -23.43 -3.68
CA PRO A 8 3.56 -23.67 -2.83
C PRO A 8 3.03 -22.30 -2.34
N ALA A 9 1.72 -22.12 -2.40
CA ALA A 9 1.05 -20.89 -1.99
C ALA A 9 1.32 -20.59 -0.50
N ALA A 10 1.97 -19.46 -0.22
CA ALA A 10 2.09 -18.89 1.12
C ALA A 10 1.46 -17.50 1.10
N ALA A 11 0.36 -17.33 1.84
CA ALA A 11 -0.31 -16.05 2.00
C ALA A 11 0.49 -15.15 2.94
N LEU A 12 0.90 -13.98 2.46
CA LEU A 12 1.40 -12.88 3.29
C LEU A 12 0.45 -11.69 3.13
N VAL A 13 -0.36 -11.45 4.15
CA VAL A 13 -1.16 -10.23 4.30
C VAL A 13 -0.24 -9.20 4.94
N VAL A 14 0.19 -8.19 4.18
CA VAL A 14 0.84 -6.99 4.71
C VAL A 14 -0.17 -5.85 4.64
N GLY A 15 -0.89 -5.64 5.73
CA GLY A 15 -1.67 -4.41 5.94
C GLY A 15 -0.75 -3.33 6.50
N ALA A 16 -0.46 -2.30 5.71
CA ALA A 16 0.25 -1.12 6.18
C ALA A 16 -0.72 -0.20 6.93
N VAL A 17 -0.70 -0.25 8.28
CA VAL A 17 -1.34 0.77 9.11
C VAL A 17 -0.29 1.84 9.42
N GLY A 18 -0.37 2.96 8.71
CA GLY A 18 0.40 4.17 8.99
C GLY A 18 -0.25 4.96 10.13
N GLY A 19 0.37 4.99 11.30
CA GLY A 19 0.01 5.86 12.42
C GLY A 19 1.18 6.76 12.80
N PHE A 20 1.12 8.04 12.45
CA PHE A 20 2.11 9.04 12.82
C PHE A 20 1.72 9.68 14.17
N ILE A 21 2.42 9.36 15.25
CA ILE A 21 2.21 10.01 16.56
C ILE A 21 3.07 11.29 16.59
N SER A 22 2.40 12.44 16.50
CA SER A 22 3.00 13.76 16.71
C SER A 22 3.07 14.06 18.22
N GLY A 23 4.28 14.06 18.78
CA GLY A 23 4.53 14.43 20.17
C GLY A 23 4.68 15.94 20.34
N LYS A 24 3.64 16.61 20.86
CA LYS A 24 3.69 18.02 21.27
C LYS A 24 4.00 18.10 22.76
N ASN A 25 5.23 18.52 23.11
CA ASN A 25 5.61 18.84 24.48
C ASN A 25 4.85 20.09 24.94
N VAL A 26 3.89 19.91 25.86
CA VAL A 26 3.26 20.99 26.62
C VAL A 26 4.05 21.15 27.92
N SER A 27 4.63 22.33 28.09
CA SER A 27 5.25 22.81 29.32
C SER A 27 4.17 23.03 30.39
N GLY A 28 4.16 22.19 31.42
CA GLY A 28 3.42 22.38 32.66
C GLY A 28 4.31 23.02 33.72
N SER A 29 4.00 24.26 34.09
CA SER A 29 4.40 24.87 35.35
C SER A 29 3.51 24.30 36.45
N ASP A 30 4.09 23.78 37.54
CA ASP A 30 3.50 23.98 38.87
C ASP A 30 4.53 23.79 39.98
N THR A 31 4.34 24.64 40.97
CA THR A 31 5.08 24.96 42.20
C THR A 31 5.24 23.81 43.19
N ALA A 32 6.42 23.72 43.81
CA ALA A 32 6.56 23.21 45.19
C ALA A 32 7.76 23.87 45.89
N ASP A 33 7.50 24.29 47.12
CA ASP A 33 8.33 25.12 47.99
C ASP A 33 9.28 24.27 48.87
N SER A 34 10.45 24.84 49.12
CA SER A 34 11.45 24.66 50.20
C SER A 34 11.66 23.32 50.96
N ALA A 35 12.92 22.85 50.96
CA ALA A 35 13.80 22.86 52.14
C ALA A 35 15.25 22.45 51.82
N GLN A 36 16.18 23.09 52.53
CA GLN A 36 17.62 23.20 52.32
C GLN A 36 18.44 21.95 52.68
N SER A 37 19.56 21.73 51.99
CA SER A 37 20.88 21.64 52.68
C SER A 37 22.03 21.84 51.69
N GLU A 38 22.94 22.75 52.04
CA GLU A 38 24.13 23.13 51.28
C GLU A 38 25.21 22.04 51.26
N SER A 39 25.87 21.87 50.12
CA SER A 39 27.33 21.72 50.12
C SER A 39 27.89 22.14 48.76
N ALA A 40 28.55 23.29 48.74
CA ALA A 40 29.22 23.86 47.58
C ALA A 40 30.42 23.02 47.13
N ILE A 41 30.49 22.68 45.84
CA ILE A 41 31.76 22.47 45.13
C ILE A 41 31.73 23.20 43.80
N ARG A 42 32.75 24.04 43.63
CA ARG A 42 32.99 24.97 42.54
C ARG A 42 33.28 24.28 41.20
N THR A 43 32.69 24.83 40.15
CA THR A 43 33.15 24.92 38.75
C THR A 43 34.29 24.00 38.28
N ARG A 44 33.97 23.14 37.30
CA ARG A 44 34.84 22.92 36.13
C ARG A 44 33.97 22.62 34.90
N ALA A 45 33.74 23.64 34.07
CA ALA A 45 33.19 23.47 32.74
C ALA A 45 34.21 22.67 31.91
N THR A 46 33.94 21.39 31.67
CA THR A 46 34.62 20.63 30.62
C THR A 46 33.78 20.75 29.35
N SER A 47 34.25 21.60 28.44
CA SER A 47 33.86 21.58 27.03
C SER A 47 34.27 20.22 26.43
N ARG A 48 33.38 19.23 26.52
CA ARG A 48 33.43 17.95 25.80
C ARG A 48 32.02 17.57 25.36
N ALA A 49 31.40 18.43 24.55
CA ALA A 49 30.08 18.14 23.97
C ALA A 49 30.15 17.72 22.49
N ASP A 50 31.29 17.91 21.81
CA ASP A 50 31.35 17.70 20.35
C ASP A 50 31.93 16.32 19.93
N SER A 51 32.75 15.70 20.79
CA SER A 51 33.37 14.40 20.47
C SER A 51 32.45 13.19 20.71
N GLY A 52 31.40 13.34 21.54
CA GLY A 52 30.44 12.27 21.83
C GLY A 52 29.44 12.02 20.69
N SER A 53 29.05 13.10 20.00
CA SER A 53 28.18 13.06 18.81
C SER A 53 28.87 12.38 17.62
N ALA A 54 30.12 12.78 17.33
CA ALA A 54 30.90 12.20 16.25
C ALA A 54 31.28 10.73 16.51
N ALA A 55 31.65 10.38 17.75
CA ALA A 55 31.94 9.00 18.12
C ALA A 55 30.68 8.12 18.10
N ALA A 56 29.54 8.60 18.63
CA ALA A 56 28.28 7.88 18.56
C ALA A 56 27.77 7.71 17.11
N ASN A 57 27.95 8.71 16.25
CA ASN A 57 27.65 8.60 14.82
C ASN A 57 28.61 7.63 14.10
N ALA A 58 29.89 7.62 14.44
CA ALA A 58 30.85 6.66 13.90
C ALA A 58 30.54 5.22 14.36
N THR A 59 30.13 5.03 15.61
CA THR A 59 29.72 3.72 16.15
C THR A 59 28.39 3.25 15.55
N ARG A 60 27.41 4.13 15.34
CA ARG A 60 26.18 3.80 14.60
C ARG A 60 26.47 3.42 13.14
N ARG A 61 27.38 4.14 12.48
CA ARG A 61 27.80 3.85 11.11
C ARG A 61 28.53 2.50 11.00
N ALA A 62 29.25 2.09 12.05
CA ALA A 62 29.94 0.80 12.14
C ALA A 62 29.03 -0.39 12.51
N GLN A 63 27.80 -0.14 13.00
CA GLN A 63 26.82 -1.18 13.33
C GLN A 63 25.71 -1.33 12.28
N ARG A 64 25.70 -0.49 11.24
CA ARG A 64 24.75 -0.64 10.14
C ARG A 64 25.10 -1.90 9.34
N PRO A 65 24.15 -2.83 9.17
CA PRO A 65 24.38 -4.01 8.36
C PRO A 65 24.83 -3.62 6.95
N THR A 66 25.84 -4.29 6.43
CA THR A 66 26.49 -3.91 5.17
C THR A 66 26.04 -4.75 3.98
N SER A 67 25.23 -5.78 4.23
CA SER A 67 24.67 -6.62 3.17
C SER A 67 23.36 -7.31 3.57
N PRO A 68 22.50 -7.67 2.59
CA PRO A 68 21.28 -8.45 2.85
C PRO A 68 21.53 -9.79 3.55
N GLY A 69 22.68 -10.43 3.30
CA GLY A 69 23.05 -11.72 3.93
C GLY A 69 23.52 -11.60 5.39
N GLU A 70 24.02 -10.44 5.82
CA GLU A 70 24.23 -10.15 7.24
C GLU A 70 22.91 -9.87 7.93
N ILE A 71 22.04 -9.10 7.26
CA ILE A 71 20.72 -8.74 7.77
C ILE A 71 19.89 -10.00 7.99
N SER A 72 19.93 -10.98 7.09
CA SER A 72 19.14 -12.21 7.21
C SER A 72 19.40 -13.01 8.49
N ARG A 73 20.60 -12.87 9.08
CA ARG A 73 21.02 -13.54 10.32
C ARG A 73 20.61 -12.80 11.59
N MET A 74 20.07 -11.58 11.48
CA MET A 74 19.63 -10.82 12.65
C MET A 74 18.41 -11.50 13.32
N PRO A 75 18.32 -11.46 14.66
CA PRO A 75 17.17 -12.00 15.37
C PRO A 75 15.91 -11.16 15.12
N GLY A 76 14.80 -11.84 14.85
CA GLY A 76 13.47 -11.23 14.68
C GLY A 76 13.18 -10.76 13.25
N ALA A 77 11.99 -11.09 12.73
CA ALA A 77 11.60 -10.72 11.37
C ALA A 77 11.49 -9.20 11.18
N SER A 78 10.91 -8.48 12.14
CA SER A 78 10.74 -7.02 12.06
C SER A 78 12.08 -6.28 12.02
N ASN A 79 13.07 -6.71 12.81
CA ASN A 79 14.40 -6.13 12.81
C ASN A 79 15.09 -6.30 11.45
N ARG A 80 14.92 -7.46 10.82
CA ARG A 80 15.46 -7.74 9.48
C ARG A 80 14.83 -6.85 8.41
N ILE A 81 13.51 -6.68 8.45
CA ILE A 81 12.80 -5.80 7.51
C ILE A 81 13.26 -4.35 7.68
N GLN A 82 13.34 -3.85 8.93
CA GLN A 82 13.81 -2.49 9.22
C GLN A 82 15.25 -2.26 8.73
N ALA A 83 16.14 -3.22 8.97
CA ALA A 83 17.52 -3.14 8.52
C ALA A 83 17.66 -3.18 6.98
N LEU A 84 16.84 -3.98 6.28
CA LEU A 84 16.82 -4.00 4.81
C LEU A 84 16.36 -2.66 4.23
N MET A 85 15.31 -2.07 4.80
CA MET A 85 14.84 -0.75 4.37
C MET A 85 15.92 0.32 4.55
N GLU A 86 16.56 0.36 5.73
CA GLU A 86 17.65 1.32 6.00
C GLU A 86 18.87 1.10 5.10
N TYR A 87 19.21 -0.16 4.82
CA TYR A 87 20.29 -0.52 3.91
C TYR A 87 20.01 -0.01 2.49
N TYR A 88 18.88 -0.38 1.88
CA TYR A 88 18.56 0.02 0.51
C TYR A 88 18.32 1.52 0.36
N ALA A 89 17.73 2.17 1.37
CA ALA A 89 17.52 3.62 1.36
C ALA A 89 18.84 4.42 1.22
N GLY A 90 19.96 3.84 1.67
CA GLY A 90 21.28 4.46 1.62
C GLY A 90 22.08 4.18 0.34
N LEU A 91 21.57 3.36 -0.58
CA LEU A 91 22.27 3.00 -1.81
C LEU A 91 21.99 3.97 -2.96
N SER A 92 22.99 4.17 -3.80
CA SER A 92 22.85 4.80 -5.13
C SER A 92 22.20 3.85 -6.15
N PRO A 93 21.72 4.35 -7.30
CA PRO A 93 21.15 3.50 -8.37
C PRO A 93 22.09 2.36 -8.81
N ASP A 94 23.38 2.64 -9.02
CA ASP A 94 24.37 1.63 -9.41
C ASP A 94 24.54 0.55 -8.31
N GLU A 95 24.52 0.96 -7.04
CA GLU A 95 24.60 0.03 -5.91
C GLU A 95 23.33 -0.81 -5.74
N LEU A 96 22.16 -0.28 -6.12
CA LEU A 96 20.89 -1.01 -6.15
C LEU A 96 20.90 -2.07 -7.26
N GLU A 97 21.44 -1.76 -8.43
CA GLU A 97 21.67 -2.73 -9.51
C GLU A 97 22.60 -3.86 -9.07
N ASP A 98 23.73 -3.50 -8.47
CA ASP A 98 24.69 -4.45 -7.91
C ASP A 98 24.05 -5.34 -6.83
N ALA A 99 23.15 -4.79 -6.01
CA ALA A 99 22.42 -5.53 -5.01
C ALA A 99 21.38 -6.48 -5.64
N ALA A 100 20.72 -6.06 -6.73
CA ALA A 100 19.76 -6.89 -7.46
C ALA A 100 20.44 -8.14 -8.04
N GLY A 101 21.65 -7.99 -8.57
CA GLY A 101 22.47 -9.10 -9.07
C GLY A 101 22.88 -10.14 -8.02
N LYS A 102 22.72 -9.81 -6.72
CA LYS A 102 23.07 -10.69 -5.60
C LYS A 102 21.87 -11.37 -4.96
N LEU A 103 20.64 -11.09 -5.42
CA LEU A 103 19.41 -11.64 -4.85
C LEU A 103 19.33 -13.17 -4.91
N ASP A 104 19.92 -13.79 -5.95
CA ASP A 104 19.99 -15.26 -6.09
C ASP A 104 20.77 -15.95 -4.97
N ASN A 105 21.61 -15.22 -4.22
CA ASN A 105 22.39 -15.76 -3.11
C ASN A 105 21.59 -15.89 -1.80
N LEU A 106 20.36 -15.38 -1.78
CA LEU A 106 19.50 -15.41 -0.59
C LEU A 106 18.57 -16.63 -0.61
N ALA A 107 18.16 -17.10 0.58
CA ALA A 107 17.10 -18.10 0.70
C ALA A 107 15.79 -17.56 0.11
N MET A 108 14.95 -18.42 -0.48
CA MET A 108 13.76 -18.01 -1.26
C MET A 108 12.87 -16.98 -0.54
N ASN A 109 12.55 -17.21 0.73
CA ASN A 109 11.72 -16.32 1.54
C ASN A 109 12.39 -14.95 1.78
N GLU A 110 13.70 -14.93 1.98
CA GLU A 110 14.47 -13.71 2.19
C GLU A 110 14.68 -12.96 0.89
N ARG A 111 14.89 -13.70 -0.20
CA ARG A 111 14.98 -13.17 -1.56
C ARG A 111 13.71 -12.43 -1.94
N ILE A 112 12.53 -12.99 -1.70
CA ILE A 112 11.25 -12.33 -2.03
C ILE A 112 11.13 -10.99 -1.31
N MET A 113 11.36 -10.98 0.01
CA MET A 113 11.29 -9.75 0.82
C MET A 113 12.35 -8.72 0.38
N ALA A 114 13.59 -9.17 0.18
CA ALA A 114 14.68 -8.32 -0.27
C ALA A 114 14.40 -7.72 -1.66
N SER A 115 13.85 -8.50 -2.60
CA SER A 115 13.43 -8.02 -3.91
C SER A 115 12.39 -6.92 -3.80
N PHE A 116 11.34 -7.09 -2.97
CA PHE A 116 10.31 -6.07 -2.81
C PHE A 116 10.88 -4.73 -2.34
N LEU A 117 11.69 -4.76 -1.28
CA LEU A 117 12.27 -3.55 -0.72
C LEU A 117 13.29 -2.91 -1.66
N LEU A 118 14.12 -3.72 -2.31
CA LEU A 118 15.12 -3.25 -3.27
C LEU A 118 14.47 -2.59 -4.47
N PHE A 119 13.53 -3.27 -5.13
CA PHE A 119 12.91 -2.77 -6.37
C PHE A 119 11.93 -1.63 -6.10
N SER A 120 11.28 -1.57 -4.93
CA SER A 120 10.55 -0.38 -4.51
C SER A 120 11.52 0.80 -4.42
N ARG A 121 12.60 0.67 -3.64
CA ARG A 121 13.55 1.78 -3.49
C ARG A 121 14.20 2.20 -4.81
N TRP A 122 14.58 1.23 -5.64
CA TRP A 122 15.19 1.51 -6.94
C TRP A 122 14.21 2.24 -7.86
N ALA A 123 12.94 1.84 -7.87
CA ALA A 123 11.92 2.50 -8.68
C ALA A 123 11.61 3.94 -8.24
N GLU A 124 11.81 4.28 -6.96
CA GLU A 124 11.66 5.66 -6.49
C GLU A 124 12.78 6.59 -7.00
N VAL A 125 13.98 6.05 -7.26
CA VAL A 125 15.17 6.85 -7.61
C VAL A 125 15.57 6.75 -9.08
N ASP A 126 15.39 5.59 -9.69
CA ASP A 126 15.63 5.33 -11.12
C ASP A 126 14.70 4.20 -11.63
N PRO A 127 13.42 4.54 -11.90
CA PRO A 127 12.43 3.56 -12.35
C PRO A 127 12.73 2.95 -13.71
N ASN A 128 13.41 3.68 -14.60
CA ASN A 128 13.75 3.17 -15.92
C ASN A 128 14.81 2.07 -15.82
N ALA A 129 15.85 2.28 -15.00
CA ALA A 129 16.86 1.25 -14.75
C ALA A 129 16.25 0.03 -14.05
N ALA A 130 15.39 0.24 -13.04
CA ALA A 130 14.70 -0.85 -12.36
C ALA A 130 13.83 -1.68 -13.31
N MET A 131 13.04 -1.03 -14.17
CA MET A 131 12.22 -1.70 -15.20
C MET A 131 13.08 -2.45 -16.21
N ALA A 132 14.13 -1.81 -16.75
CA ALA A 132 15.06 -2.43 -17.68
C ALA A 132 15.74 -3.66 -17.06
N TYR A 133 16.13 -3.59 -15.79
CA TYR A 133 16.70 -4.71 -15.07
C TYR A 133 15.68 -5.86 -14.94
N SER A 134 14.42 -5.55 -14.58
CA SER A 134 13.34 -6.55 -14.49
C SER A 134 13.18 -7.35 -15.78
N ASN A 135 13.37 -6.72 -16.95
CA ASN A 135 13.29 -7.37 -18.25
C ASN A 135 14.37 -8.45 -18.44
N SER A 136 15.50 -8.34 -17.76
CA SER A 136 16.60 -9.31 -17.82
C SER A 136 16.39 -10.55 -16.92
N MET A 137 15.45 -10.48 -15.97
CA MET A 137 15.22 -11.52 -14.95
C MET A 137 14.30 -12.66 -15.41
N GLY A 138 13.82 -12.65 -16.65
CA GLY A 138 12.86 -13.64 -17.15
C GLY A 138 11.57 -13.69 -16.33
N PHE A 139 11.16 -14.87 -15.86
CA PHE A 139 9.94 -15.00 -15.03
C PHE A 139 10.03 -14.23 -13.70
N GLY A 140 11.23 -14.07 -13.14
CA GLY A 140 11.41 -13.25 -11.94
C GLY A 140 11.13 -11.77 -12.16
N GLY A 141 11.28 -11.28 -13.39
CA GLY A 141 10.93 -9.91 -13.77
C GLY A 141 9.44 -9.64 -13.61
N ALA A 142 8.59 -10.59 -14.02
CA ALA A 142 7.14 -10.48 -13.89
C ALA A 142 6.69 -10.35 -12.42
N PHE A 143 7.47 -10.87 -11.47
CA PHE A 143 7.18 -10.77 -10.05
C PHE A 143 7.48 -9.39 -9.45
N VAL A 144 8.53 -8.71 -9.93
CA VAL A 144 8.97 -7.41 -9.36
C VAL A 144 8.39 -6.20 -10.11
N ARG A 145 7.96 -6.37 -11.37
CA ARG A 145 7.35 -5.29 -12.16
C ARG A 145 6.15 -4.61 -11.48
N PRO A 146 5.19 -5.31 -10.85
CA PRO A 146 4.11 -4.65 -10.12
C PRO A 146 4.64 -3.72 -9.03
N THR A 147 5.67 -4.14 -8.28
CA THR A 147 6.31 -3.33 -7.24
C THR A 147 7.04 -2.13 -7.81
N ILE A 148 7.78 -2.31 -8.91
CA ILE A 148 8.46 -1.21 -9.59
C ILE A 148 7.43 -0.18 -10.04
N LEU A 149 6.36 -0.62 -10.68
CA LEU A 149 5.32 0.26 -11.20
C LEU A 149 4.55 0.97 -10.07
N GLN A 150 4.23 0.26 -9.00
CA GLN A 150 3.58 0.82 -7.81
C GLN A 150 4.45 1.91 -7.18
N SER A 151 5.73 1.61 -6.95
CA SER A 151 6.64 2.56 -6.31
C SER A 151 6.97 3.75 -7.22
N TRP A 152 7.07 3.53 -8.54
CA TRP A 152 7.21 4.61 -9.51
C TRP A 152 5.97 5.52 -9.50
N ALA A 153 4.78 4.94 -9.61
CA ALA A 153 3.53 5.72 -9.60
C ALA A 153 3.29 6.44 -8.26
N GLY A 154 3.84 5.92 -7.15
CA GLY A 154 3.84 6.58 -5.85
C GLY A 154 4.69 7.86 -5.79
N VAL A 155 5.65 8.04 -6.71
CA VAL A 155 6.54 9.22 -6.76
C VAL A 155 6.21 10.13 -7.96
N ASP A 156 5.99 9.55 -9.13
CA ASP A 156 5.70 10.25 -10.38
C ASP A 156 4.71 9.43 -11.25
N PRO A 157 3.41 9.51 -10.94
CA PRO A 157 2.40 8.74 -11.66
C PRO A 157 2.25 9.16 -13.13
N GLN A 158 2.53 10.41 -13.48
CA GLN A 158 2.50 10.88 -14.87
C GLN A 158 3.58 10.20 -15.71
N SER A 159 4.82 10.11 -15.21
CA SER A 159 5.89 9.42 -15.91
C SER A 159 5.64 7.91 -15.99
N ALA A 160 5.12 7.29 -14.93
CA ALA A 160 4.72 5.88 -14.96
C ALA A 160 3.62 5.61 -16.00
N ALA A 161 2.59 6.46 -16.04
CA ALA A 161 1.52 6.43 -17.03
C ALA A 161 2.04 6.60 -18.47
N LYS A 162 3.00 7.51 -18.68
CA LYS A 162 3.66 7.69 -19.98
C LYS A 162 4.44 6.44 -20.37
N TYR A 163 5.23 5.87 -19.46
CA TYR A 163 5.99 4.66 -19.72
C TYR A 163 5.07 3.48 -20.06
N TYR A 164 3.94 3.34 -19.36
CA TYR A 164 2.90 2.36 -19.68
C TYR A 164 2.41 2.49 -21.12
N ALA A 165 2.01 3.70 -21.52
CA ALA A 165 1.50 3.98 -22.86
C ALA A 165 2.55 3.72 -23.96
N ASP A 166 3.82 4.01 -23.68
CA ASP A 166 4.92 3.82 -24.63
C ASP A 166 5.35 2.33 -24.74
N ASN A 167 5.03 1.49 -23.75
CA ASN A 167 5.50 0.10 -23.64
C ASN A 167 4.39 -0.96 -23.42
N PRO A 168 3.29 -0.98 -24.20
CA PRO A 168 2.12 -1.83 -23.92
C PRO A 168 2.43 -3.34 -23.93
N ARG A 169 3.42 -3.78 -24.72
CA ARG A 169 3.82 -5.19 -24.79
C ARG A 169 4.50 -5.69 -23.51
N GLU A 170 5.18 -4.82 -22.78
CA GLU A 170 5.82 -5.20 -21.51
C GLU A 170 4.79 -5.57 -20.46
N PHE A 171 3.62 -4.94 -20.51
CA PHE A 171 2.55 -5.08 -19.53
C PHE A 171 1.42 -6.01 -19.97
N ALA A 172 1.43 -6.46 -21.22
CA ALA A 172 0.36 -7.30 -21.80
C ALA A 172 0.06 -8.59 -21.01
N MET A 173 1.03 -9.10 -20.25
CA MET A 173 0.89 -10.30 -19.42
C MET A 173 0.52 -9.98 -17.96
N MET A 174 0.62 -8.73 -17.52
CA MET A 174 0.18 -8.34 -16.17
C MET A 174 -1.34 -8.37 -16.10
N GLY A 175 -1.88 -8.86 -14.99
CA GLY A 175 -3.32 -9.12 -14.83
C GLY A 175 -3.84 -10.38 -15.54
N ARG A 176 -3.06 -11.06 -16.39
CA ARG A 176 -3.54 -12.28 -17.11
C ARG A 176 -3.50 -13.57 -16.32
N PHE A 177 -2.79 -13.65 -15.20
CA PHE A 177 -2.57 -14.91 -14.48
C PHE A 177 -3.61 -15.25 -13.40
N GLY A 178 -4.78 -14.61 -13.43
CA GLY A 178 -5.92 -14.91 -12.56
C GLY A 178 -5.75 -14.51 -11.08
N ARG A 179 -6.86 -14.50 -10.33
CA ARG A 179 -6.93 -14.20 -8.87
C ARG A 179 -6.04 -15.15 -8.06
N GLY A 180 -4.76 -14.82 -7.92
CA GLY A 180 -3.84 -15.41 -6.96
C GLY A 180 -3.63 -14.48 -5.73
N PRO A 181 -2.97 -14.96 -4.67
CA PRO A 181 -2.73 -14.19 -3.43
C PRO A 181 -1.87 -12.92 -3.60
N MET A 182 -1.26 -12.72 -4.77
CA MET A 182 -0.26 -11.67 -5.05
C MET A 182 -0.81 -10.46 -5.81
N GLY A 183 -2.13 -10.25 -5.83
CA GLY A 183 -2.74 -9.04 -6.43
C GLY A 183 -2.59 -9.02 -7.94
N ASN A 184 -3.65 -9.42 -8.66
CA ASN A 184 -3.61 -9.57 -10.10
C ASN A 184 -4.16 -8.33 -10.81
N GLU A 185 -3.68 -7.16 -10.39
CA GLU A 185 -4.00 -5.86 -10.99
C GLU A 185 -3.16 -5.66 -12.26
N GLY A 186 -3.78 -5.20 -13.35
CA GLY A 186 -3.04 -4.77 -14.52
C GLY A 186 -2.17 -3.56 -14.21
N ALA A 187 -1.18 -3.29 -15.06
CA ALA A 187 -0.46 -2.00 -15.02
C ALA A 187 -1.38 -0.78 -14.88
N PRO A 188 -2.48 -0.67 -15.65
CA PRO A 188 -3.32 0.51 -15.57
C PRO A 188 -4.01 0.65 -14.20
N SER A 189 -4.45 -0.46 -13.60
CA SER A 189 -5.02 -0.48 -12.24
C SER A 189 -4.02 -0.03 -11.17
N ILE A 190 -2.78 -0.50 -11.26
CA ILE A 190 -1.72 -0.15 -10.29
C ILE A 190 -1.43 1.36 -10.35
N ILE A 191 -1.22 1.89 -11.56
CA ILE A 191 -0.94 3.32 -11.76
C ILE A 191 -2.15 4.16 -11.32
N ALA A 192 -3.36 3.76 -11.71
CA ALA A 192 -4.60 4.45 -11.33
C ALA A 192 -4.76 4.53 -9.81
N SER A 193 -4.54 3.42 -9.11
CA SER A 193 -4.70 3.36 -7.65
C SER A 193 -3.67 4.23 -6.94
N GLU A 194 -2.38 4.11 -7.30
CA GLU A 194 -1.32 4.91 -6.67
C GLU A 194 -1.44 6.40 -6.99
N TRP A 195 -1.90 6.75 -8.19
CA TRP A 195 -2.20 8.13 -8.53
C TRP A 195 -3.42 8.62 -7.75
N ALA A 196 -4.48 7.82 -7.62
CA ALA A 196 -5.67 8.20 -6.87
C ALA A 196 -5.41 8.45 -5.38
N ARG A 197 -4.42 7.78 -4.77
CA ARG A 197 -3.98 8.07 -3.40
C ARG A 197 -3.46 9.52 -3.24
N GLN A 198 -2.97 10.12 -4.31
CA GLN A 198 -2.33 11.44 -4.32
C GLN A 198 -3.24 12.53 -4.91
N ASP A 199 -3.87 12.22 -6.05
CA ASP A 199 -4.76 13.11 -6.80
C ASP A 199 -5.82 12.27 -7.56
N PRO A 200 -6.98 12.01 -6.92
CA PRO A 200 -8.09 11.26 -7.53
C PRO A 200 -8.58 11.87 -8.85
N ALA A 201 -8.57 13.20 -8.98
CA ALA A 201 -9.09 13.89 -10.14
C ALA A 201 -8.15 13.71 -11.35
N ALA A 202 -6.84 13.88 -11.15
CA ALA A 202 -5.86 13.64 -12.19
C ALA A 202 -5.80 12.15 -12.59
N ALA A 203 -5.89 11.23 -11.63
CA ALA A 203 -5.96 9.80 -11.89
C ALA A 203 -7.21 9.44 -12.73
N MET A 204 -8.37 9.99 -12.39
CA MET A 204 -9.61 9.78 -13.15
C MET A 204 -9.54 10.36 -14.56
N ALA A 205 -8.91 11.53 -14.72
CA ALA A 205 -8.71 12.14 -16.04
C ALA A 205 -7.79 11.28 -16.92
N TRP A 206 -6.70 10.75 -16.36
CA TRP A 206 -5.84 9.81 -17.08
C TRP A 206 -6.56 8.51 -17.42
N ALA A 207 -7.23 7.88 -16.46
CA ALA A 207 -7.99 6.66 -16.68
C ALA A 207 -9.03 6.84 -17.80
N SER A 208 -9.73 7.97 -17.81
CA SER A 208 -10.71 8.33 -18.83
C SER A 208 -10.12 8.55 -20.23
N SER A 209 -8.81 8.82 -20.32
CA SER A 209 -8.09 9.02 -21.58
C SER A 209 -7.64 7.72 -22.25
N LEU A 210 -7.65 6.61 -21.52
CA LEU A 210 -7.29 5.30 -22.05
C LEU A 210 -8.35 4.81 -23.05
N THR A 211 -7.93 3.99 -24.01
CA THR A 211 -8.83 3.41 -25.02
C THR A 211 -9.27 2.01 -24.62
N THR A 212 -8.31 1.11 -24.36
CA THR A 212 -8.59 -0.30 -24.06
C THR A 212 -8.83 -0.57 -22.58
N ASP A 213 -8.04 0.06 -21.71
CA ASP A 213 -8.02 -0.25 -20.26
C ASP A 213 -8.74 0.80 -19.41
N LYS A 214 -9.62 1.59 -20.03
CA LYS A 214 -10.34 2.70 -19.41
C LYS A 214 -11.17 2.25 -18.21
N GLU A 215 -12.03 1.26 -18.41
CA GLU A 215 -12.95 0.78 -17.37
C GLU A 215 -12.19 0.18 -16.18
N GLU A 216 -11.12 -0.57 -16.46
CA GLU A 216 -10.22 -1.13 -15.44
C GLU A 216 -9.58 -0.01 -14.61
N ALA A 217 -8.94 0.97 -15.27
CA ALA A 217 -8.28 2.07 -14.57
C ALA A 217 -9.26 2.92 -13.78
N MET A 218 -10.43 3.26 -14.34
CA MET A 218 -11.46 4.04 -13.65
C MET A 218 -11.98 3.31 -12.42
N SER A 219 -12.23 2.00 -12.54
CA SER A 219 -12.65 1.15 -11.41
C SER A 219 -11.60 1.12 -10.30
N ALA A 220 -10.32 1.06 -10.66
CA ALA A 220 -9.22 1.13 -9.70
C ALA A 220 -9.17 2.48 -8.97
N VAL A 221 -9.35 3.61 -9.68
CA VAL A 221 -9.46 4.93 -9.04
C VAL A 221 -10.63 4.96 -8.04
N ILE A 222 -11.82 4.54 -8.45
CA ILE A 222 -13.02 4.57 -7.60
C ILE A 222 -12.85 3.67 -6.38
N GLY A 223 -12.32 2.46 -6.59
CA GLY A 223 -12.05 1.51 -5.51
C GLY A 223 -11.05 2.07 -4.51
N GLU A 224 -10.03 2.79 -4.96
CA GLU A 224 -9.06 3.41 -4.06
C GLU A 224 -9.64 4.60 -3.30
N VAL A 225 -10.40 5.47 -3.97
CA VAL A 225 -11.10 6.58 -3.29
C VAL A 225 -12.08 6.04 -2.26
N ALA A 226 -12.84 4.98 -2.60
CA ALA A 226 -13.86 4.42 -1.72
C ALA A 226 -13.32 3.90 -0.39
N LYS A 227 -12.07 3.39 -0.38
CA LYS A 227 -11.41 2.92 0.86
C LYS A 227 -11.24 4.06 1.88
N ASN A 228 -11.00 5.28 1.40
CA ASN A 228 -10.71 6.44 2.26
C ASN A 228 -11.94 7.35 2.41
N ASP A 229 -12.60 7.68 1.31
CA ASP A 229 -13.79 8.52 1.21
C ASP A 229 -14.86 7.86 0.30
N PRO A 230 -15.70 6.98 0.85
CA PRO A 230 -16.77 6.34 0.07
C PRO A 230 -17.86 7.32 -0.36
N ALA A 231 -18.00 8.49 0.27
CA ALA A 231 -18.93 9.53 -0.14
C ALA A 231 -18.44 10.24 -1.41
N GLU A 232 -17.15 10.55 -1.48
CA GLU A 232 -16.51 11.08 -2.69
C GLU A 232 -16.60 10.07 -3.83
N ALA A 233 -16.28 8.79 -3.59
CA ALA A 233 -16.38 7.74 -4.61
C ALA A 233 -17.81 7.58 -5.15
N ALA A 234 -18.82 7.65 -4.26
CA ALA A 234 -20.23 7.68 -4.65
C ALA A 234 -20.57 8.88 -5.57
N SER A 235 -20.03 10.06 -5.28
CA SER A 235 -20.19 11.25 -6.13
C SER A 235 -19.50 11.08 -7.49
N MET A 236 -18.32 10.47 -7.54
CA MET A 236 -17.62 10.18 -8.79
C MET A 236 -18.46 9.28 -9.70
N LEU A 237 -19.08 8.23 -9.15
CA LEU A 237 -19.95 7.33 -9.89
C LEU A 237 -21.16 8.02 -10.51
N ALA A 238 -21.70 9.06 -9.87
CA ALA A 238 -22.82 9.82 -10.41
C ALA A 238 -22.46 10.52 -11.74
N SER A 239 -21.19 10.88 -11.93
CA SER A 239 -20.69 11.56 -13.14
C SER A 239 -20.23 10.63 -14.27
N MET A 240 -20.20 9.32 -14.02
CA MET A 240 -19.76 8.33 -15.01
C MET A 240 -20.89 7.87 -15.92
N ASP A 241 -20.54 7.40 -17.10
CA ASP A 241 -21.44 6.70 -18.02
C ASP A 241 -21.11 5.20 -18.06
N GLY A 242 -22.00 4.39 -18.62
CA GLY A 242 -21.81 2.95 -18.76
C GLY A 242 -22.36 2.12 -17.60
N ASP A 243 -22.02 0.83 -17.59
CA ASP A 243 -22.36 -0.10 -16.52
C ASP A 243 -21.51 0.20 -15.27
N LYS A 244 -22.17 0.35 -14.12
CA LYS A 244 -21.55 0.72 -12.85
C LYS A 244 -21.84 -0.30 -11.74
N GLY A 245 -22.49 -1.43 -12.04
CA GLY A 245 -22.95 -2.36 -11.01
C GLY A 245 -21.82 -2.84 -10.10
N ASP A 246 -20.67 -3.22 -10.67
CA ASP A 246 -19.48 -3.62 -9.89
C ASP A 246 -18.92 -2.48 -9.03
N ALA A 247 -18.92 -1.26 -9.56
CA ALA A 247 -18.42 -0.10 -8.84
C ALA A 247 -19.38 0.34 -7.73
N TYR A 248 -20.69 0.24 -7.94
CA TYR A 248 -21.70 0.45 -6.90
C TYR A 248 -21.51 -0.53 -5.75
N ARG A 249 -21.35 -1.82 -6.03
CA ARG A 249 -21.07 -2.82 -4.99
C ARG A 249 -19.77 -2.52 -4.23
N THR A 250 -18.72 -2.13 -4.94
CA THR A 250 -17.42 -1.79 -4.33
C THR A 250 -17.53 -0.60 -3.39
N VAL A 251 -18.14 0.49 -3.85
CA VAL A 251 -18.38 1.68 -3.02
C VAL A 251 -19.30 1.34 -1.85
N ALA A 252 -20.40 0.63 -2.10
CA ALA A 252 -21.35 0.25 -1.06
C ALA A 252 -20.69 -0.53 0.07
N MET A 253 -19.81 -1.49 -0.26
CA MET A 253 -19.08 -2.28 0.73
C MET A 253 -18.18 -1.43 1.61
N GLN A 254 -17.39 -0.51 1.01
CA GLN A 254 -16.53 0.39 1.80
C GLN A 254 -17.36 1.39 2.61
N TYR A 255 -18.44 1.89 2.02
CA TYR A 255 -19.35 2.83 2.68
C TYR A 255 -20.03 2.15 3.87
N GLY A 256 -20.51 0.92 3.72
CA GLY A 256 -21.15 0.16 4.78
C GLY A 256 -20.21 -0.14 5.96
N ALA A 257 -18.94 -0.46 5.66
CA ALA A 257 -17.90 -0.65 6.68
C ALA A 257 -17.57 0.63 7.45
N LYS A 258 -17.75 1.81 6.84
CA LYS A 258 -17.45 3.11 7.46
C LYS A 258 -18.67 3.74 8.15
N SER A 259 -19.82 3.71 7.50
CA SER A 259 -21.10 4.28 7.93
C SER A 259 -22.26 3.63 7.18
N PHE A 260 -22.84 2.57 7.76
CA PHE A 260 -23.97 1.88 7.15
C PHE A 260 -25.19 2.78 6.92
N SER A 261 -25.48 3.71 7.83
CA SER A 261 -26.62 4.63 7.68
C SER A 261 -26.49 5.53 6.44
N GLU A 262 -25.30 6.06 6.19
CA GLU A 262 -25.02 6.87 5.01
C GLU A 262 -24.99 6.02 3.75
N ALA A 263 -24.39 4.82 3.81
CA ALA A 263 -24.42 3.86 2.73
C ALA A 263 -25.85 3.51 2.31
N ALA A 264 -26.73 3.18 3.26
CA ALA A 264 -28.13 2.87 2.98
C ALA A 264 -28.90 4.08 2.42
N ALA A 265 -28.57 5.31 2.85
CA ALA A 265 -29.15 6.51 2.26
C ALA A 265 -28.73 6.68 0.80
N TRP A 266 -27.44 6.51 0.50
CA TRP A 266 -26.90 6.56 -0.85
C TRP A 266 -27.46 5.44 -1.75
N VAL A 267 -27.54 4.20 -1.26
CA VAL A 267 -28.10 3.06 -2.01
C VAL A 267 -29.52 3.33 -2.51
N ARG A 268 -30.36 4.01 -1.72
CA ARG A 268 -31.73 4.39 -2.15
C ARG A 268 -31.77 5.37 -3.32
N THR A 269 -30.66 6.05 -3.62
CA THR A 269 -30.53 6.96 -4.77
C THR A 269 -30.12 6.25 -6.05
N LEU A 270 -29.69 4.99 -5.96
CA LEU A 270 -29.25 4.19 -7.10
C LEU A 270 -30.45 3.72 -7.95
N PRO A 271 -30.21 3.33 -9.23
CA PRO A 271 -31.20 2.63 -10.05
C PRO A 271 -31.80 1.43 -9.30
N ALA A 272 -33.12 1.20 -9.44
CA ALA A 272 -33.86 0.22 -8.64
C ALA A 272 -33.32 -1.22 -8.74
N ASP A 273 -32.77 -1.57 -9.89
CA ASP A 273 -32.12 -2.85 -10.18
C ASP A 273 -30.77 -3.02 -9.47
N GLU A 274 -30.09 -1.94 -9.12
CA GLU A 274 -28.80 -1.94 -8.41
C GLU A 274 -28.94 -1.91 -6.88
N GLN A 275 -30.09 -1.45 -6.37
CA GLN A 275 -30.25 -1.19 -4.93
C GLN A 275 -30.07 -2.44 -4.07
N ASN A 276 -30.58 -3.59 -4.52
CA ASN A 276 -30.50 -4.83 -3.74
C ASN A 276 -29.06 -5.33 -3.60
N ASP A 277 -28.32 -5.31 -4.70
CA ASP A 277 -26.92 -5.76 -4.73
C ASP A 277 -26.02 -4.81 -3.96
N ALA A 278 -26.23 -3.50 -4.11
CA ALA A 278 -25.50 -2.48 -3.36
C ALA A 278 -25.84 -2.54 -1.86
N LEU A 279 -27.10 -2.76 -1.47
CA LEU A 279 -27.48 -2.92 -0.07
C LEU A 279 -26.82 -4.17 0.55
N GLY A 280 -26.84 -5.30 -0.16
CA GLY A 280 -26.16 -6.52 0.29
C GLY A 280 -24.66 -6.29 0.48
N ALA A 281 -24.01 -5.58 -0.45
CA ALA A 281 -22.61 -5.21 -0.33
C ALA A 281 -22.34 -4.28 0.87
N ALA A 282 -23.21 -3.30 1.14
CA ALA A 282 -23.10 -2.44 2.32
C ALA A 282 -23.26 -3.21 3.63
N ILE A 283 -24.17 -4.17 3.69
CA ILE A 283 -24.34 -5.06 4.86
C ILE A 283 -23.10 -5.92 5.05
N ARG A 284 -22.52 -6.47 3.98
CA ARG A 284 -21.25 -7.22 4.05
C ARG A 284 -20.12 -6.34 4.58
N GLY A 285 -20.07 -5.09 4.13
CA GLY A 285 -19.15 -4.07 4.65
C GLY A 285 -19.31 -3.87 6.15
N LEU A 286 -20.55 -3.68 6.61
CA LEU A 286 -20.89 -3.57 8.03
C LEU A 286 -20.49 -4.84 8.81
N SER A 287 -20.75 -6.03 8.28
CA SER A 287 -20.40 -7.30 8.95
C SER A 287 -18.90 -7.44 9.22
N ASN A 288 -18.05 -6.92 8.32
CA ASN A 288 -16.59 -6.94 8.51
C ASN A 288 -16.12 -6.10 9.72
N VAL A 289 -16.92 -5.13 10.18
CA VAL A 289 -16.58 -4.24 11.30
C VAL A 289 -17.44 -4.47 12.54
N ASP A 290 -18.71 -4.81 12.36
CA ASP A 290 -19.72 -5.03 13.39
C ASP A 290 -20.74 -6.09 12.92
N PRO A 291 -20.44 -7.39 13.14
CA PRO A 291 -21.33 -8.50 12.77
C PRO A 291 -22.71 -8.43 13.43
N ASP A 292 -22.80 -8.00 14.69
CA ASP A 292 -24.06 -7.95 15.45
C ASP A 292 -24.99 -6.86 14.90
N ALA A 293 -24.42 -5.70 14.52
CA ALA A 293 -25.15 -4.67 13.81
C ALA A 293 -25.64 -5.18 12.44
N ALA A 294 -24.81 -5.90 11.69
CA ALA A 294 -25.19 -6.47 10.40
C ALA A 294 -26.38 -7.44 10.52
N VAL A 295 -26.34 -8.37 11.49
CA VAL A 295 -27.48 -9.28 11.79
C VAL A 295 -28.74 -8.49 12.10
N SER A 296 -28.62 -7.43 12.90
CA SER A 296 -29.75 -6.57 13.27
C SER A 296 -30.36 -5.85 12.07
N GLU A 297 -29.55 -5.41 11.11
CA GLU A 297 -30.01 -4.79 9.87
C GLU A 297 -30.67 -5.80 8.94
N VAL A 298 -30.09 -7.00 8.78
CA VAL A 298 -30.69 -8.10 8.00
C VAL A 298 -32.05 -8.51 8.56
N ALA A 299 -32.20 -8.54 9.89
CA ALA A 299 -33.49 -8.85 10.52
C ALA A 299 -34.61 -7.86 10.14
N LYS A 300 -34.27 -6.59 9.92
CA LYS A 300 -35.21 -5.52 9.52
C LYS A 300 -35.58 -5.54 8.04
N MET A 301 -34.85 -6.29 7.20
CA MET A 301 -35.16 -6.41 5.78
C MET A 301 -36.47 -7.18 5.56
N GLU A 302 -37.24 -6.76 4.56
CA GLU A 302 -38.42 -7.48 4.08
C GLU A 302 -38.03 -8.89 3.61
N GLU A 303 -38.91 -9.85 3.81
CA GLU A 303 -38.68 -11.21 3.33
C GLU A 303 -38.58 -11.24 1.79
N GLY A 304 -37.51 -11.85 1.28
CA GLY A 304 -37.27 -11.91 -0.16
C GLY A 304 -35.81 -12.19 -0.51
N ARG A 305 -35.49 -12.08 -1.80
CA ARG A 305 -34.17 -12.39 -2.35
C ARG A 305 -33.05 -11.55 -1.70
N ALA A 306 -33.30 -10.27 -1.47
CA ALA A 306 -32.32 -9.37 -0.87
C ALA A 306 -31.92 -9.81 0.54
N LYS A 307 -32.89 -10.21 1.38
CA LYS A 307 -32.63 -10.73 2.73
C LYS A 307 -31.89 -12.07 2.68
N ASN A 308 -32.27 -12.98 1.79
CA ASN A 308 -31.61 -14.27 1.66
C ASN A 308 -30.13 -14.11 1.27
N ASN A 309 -29.82 -13.25 0.29
CA ASN A 309 -28.44 -12.96 -0.09
C ASN A 309 -27.66 -12.33 1.07
N ALA A 310 -28.27 -11.39 1.80
CA ALA A 310 -27.62 -10.76 2.95
C ALA A 310 -27.34 -11.75 4.09
N ILE A 311 -28.19 -12.77 4.30
CA ILE A 311 -27.96 -13.85 5.28
C ILE A 311 -26.78 -14.73 4.86
N GLU A 312 -26.61 -15.02 3.57
CA GLU A 312 -25.46 -15.81 3.07
C GLU A 312 -24.13 -15.05 3.20
N ASP A 313 -24.20 -13.73 3.34
CA ASP A 313 -23.06 -12.82 3.26
C ASP A 313 -22.52 -12.35 4.63
N ILE A 314 -23.20 -12.67 5.73
CA ILE A 314 -22.81 -12.35 7.13
C ILE A 314 -22.39 -13.61 7.90
#